data_AF-A0A1F8J0M6-F1
#
_entry.id   AF-A0A1F8J0M6-F1
#
_cell.length_a   1.000
_cell.length_b   1.000
_cell.length_c   1.000
_cell.angle_alpha   90.00
_cell.angle_beta   90.00
_cell.angle_gamma   90.00
#
_symmetry.space_group_name_H-M   'P 1'
#
loop_
_entity.id
_entity.type
_entity.pdbx_description
1 polymer ?
#
loop_
_entity_poly.entity_id
_entity_poly.type
_entity_poly.pdbx_seq_one_letter_code
_entity_poly.pdbx_strand_id
1 'polypeptide(L)'
;MEHHPIATIVNFSSNESRFIQATLSQVLLFSRQVIVPVCDHFFDGTLENRVLLKRVYEAFPECQFIEYPFEPAKIPKAVFKKINPAHFWHSLSRLIGVSHLDEEIETVLFLDADEVPDGHRFGEWLRASDYRGHTAIKFSNYWYFRDPVNQAIETEDSVVLAQRGALELEIVLHQDERDAIYHLLPWPKRRGVKDFCGNPMFHHYSWVRTKEEMLKKVGSWGHKKDRDWVRLVHEEFAGPFSGRDFIHNYHYRQIAPLFDIRLEEPAFVAMGKPQVKQLKSREVLSLLPKKKFWGFVSS
;
A
#
# COMPACT_ATOMS: atom_id res chain seq x y z
N MET A 1 -7.79 23.78 9.88
CA MET A 1 -8.31 22.96 8.76
C MET A 1 -9.24 21.93 9.37
N GLU A 2 -10.44 21.73 8.84
CA GLU A 2 -11.33 20.66 9.31
C GLU A 2 -10.72 19.33 8.86
N HIS A 3 -10.10 18.60 9.79
CA HIS A 3 -9.53 17.30 9.49
C HIS A 3 -10.69 16.31 9.37
N HIS A 4 -10.92 15.81 8.17
CA HIS A 4 -11.82 14.69 7.97
C HIS A 4 -11.35 13.52 8.85
N PRO A 5 -12.26 12.76 9.47
CA PRO A 5 -11.95 11.61 10.32
C PRO A 5 -11.48 10.41 9.48
N ILE A 6 -10.37 10.62 8.75
CA ILE A 6 -9.76 9.67 7.84
C ILE A 6 -8.45 9.20 8.45
N ALA A 7 -8.29 7.88 8.51
CA ALA A 7 -7.00 7.27 8.69
C ALA A 7 -6.45 6.77 7.35
N THR A 8 -5.14 6.87 7.17
CA THR A 8 -4.46 6.20 6.07
C THR A 8 -3.58 5.08 6.63
N ILE A 9 -3.80 3.86 6.13
CA ILE A 9 -2.97 2.71 6.42
C ILE A 9 -2.03 2.49 5.23
N VAL A 10 -0.73 2.60 5.48
CA VAL A 10 0.31 2.44 4.46
C VAL A 10 1.07 1.14 4.72
N ASN A 11 0.89 0.15 3.85
CA ASN A 11 1.68 -1.08 3.89
C ASN A 11 3.13 -0.77 3.47
N PHE A 12 4.10 -1.15 4.31
CA PHE A 12 5.49 -0.77 4.12
C PHE A 12 6.47 -1.91 4.44
N SER A 13 7.55 -1.97 3.67
CA SER A 13 8.78 -2.73 3.94
C SER A 13 9.97 -1.89 3.48
N SER A 14 11.18 -2.13 3.97
CA SER A 14 12.31 -1.25 3.61
C SER A 14 12.74 -1.35 2.15
N ASN A 15 12.30 -2.40 1.42
CA ASN A 15 12.43 -2.50 -0.04
C ASN A 15 11.66 -1.41 -0.80
N GLU A 16 10.73 -0.73 -0.13
CA GLU A 16 9.91 0.37 -0.66
C GLU A 16 10.31 1.73 -0.09
N SER A 17 11.45 1.81 0.60
CA SER A 17 11.94 3.02 1.27
C SER A 17 12.10 4.23 0.36
N ARG A 18 12.34 4.04 -0.94
CA ARG A 18 12.40 5.15 -1.91
C ARG A 18 11.08 5.92 -2.02
N PHE A 19 9.96 5.25 -1.79
CA PHE A 19 8.64 5.84 -2.00
C PHE A 19 8.00 6.36 -0.72
N ILE A 20 8.34 5.75 0.42
CA ILE A 20 7.66 6.02 1.70
C ILE A 20 7.76 7.49 2.12
N GLN A 21 8.86 8.19 1.81
CA GLN A 21 8.98 9.61 2.13
C GLN A 21 7.94 10.45 1.41
N ALA A 22 7.78 10.26 0.10
CA ALA A 22 6.79 10.97 -0.71
C ALA A 22 5.37 10.61 -0.24
N THR A 23 5.09 9.31 -0.05
CA THR A 23 3.78 8.83 0.39
C THR A 23 3.39 9.41 1.74
N LEU A 24 4.25 9.29 2.77
CA LEU A 24 3.94 9.79 4.12
C LEU A 24 3.80 11.31 4.15
N SER A 25 4.66 12.04 3.44
CA SER A 25 4.57 13.51 3.36
C SER A 25 3.24 13.97 2.77
N GLN A 26 2.71 13.25 1.77
CA GLN A 26 1.46 13.62 1.11
C GLN A 26 0.22 13.19 1.92
N VAL A 27 0.22 12.01 2.55
CA VAL A 27 -0.92 11.55 3.37
C VAL A 27 -1.12 12.39 4.61
N LEU A 28 -0.04 12.93 5.20
CA LEU A 28 -0.08 13.83 6.36
C LEU A 28 -0.80 15.17 6.06
N LEU A 29 -0.98 15.53 4.79
CA LEU A 29 -1.70 16.75 4.41
C LEU A 29 -3.22 16.66 4.62
N PHE A 30 -3.78 15.45 4.67
CA PHE A 30 -5.23 15.24 4.75
C PHE A 30 -5.68 14.21 5.79
N SER A 31 -4.80 13.29 6.20
CA SER A 31 -5.15 12.23 7.14
C SER A 31 -5.14 12.76 8.57
N ARG A 32 -6.13 12.36 9.36
CA ARG A 32 -6.13 12.59 10.81
C ARG A 32 -5.17 11.64 11.52
N GLN A 33 -5.11 10.41 11.05
CA GLN A 33 -4.25 9.36 11.59
C GLN A 33 -3.50 8.68 10.42
N VAL A 34 -2.22 8.41 10.60
CA VAL A 34 -1.42 7.64 9.63
C VAL A 34 -0.80 6.47 10.35
N ILE A 35 -1.15 5.25 9.94
CA ILE A 35 -0.65 4.02 10.53
C ILE A 35 0.19 3.29 9.48
N VAL A 36 1.39 2.87 9.89
CA VAL A 36 2.32 2.14 9.04
C VAL A 36 2.65 0.80 9.72
N PRO A 37 1.92 -0.28 9.39
CA PRO A 37 2.27 -1.62 9.84
C PRO A 37 3.57 -2.08 9.19
N VAL A 38 4.48 -2.66 9.98
CA VAL A 38 5.80 -3.13 9.51
C VAL A 38 6.08 -4.53 10.05
N CYS A 39 6.28 -5.48 9.15
CA CYS A 39 6.74 -6.81 9.53
C CYS A 39 8.24 -6.77 9.84
N ASP A 40 8.70 -7.51 10.84
CA ASP A 40 10.13 -7.60 11.17
C ASP A 40 10.96 -8.43 10.16
N HIS A 41 10.30 -9.05 9.18
CA HIS A 41 10.90 -9.76 8.05
C HIS A 41 10.17 -9.48 6.74
N PHE A 42 10.87 -9.65 5.63
CA PHE A 42 10.27 -9.81 4.32
C PHE A 42 9.54 -11.17 4.24
N PHE A 43 8.63 -11.31 3.28
CA PHE A 43 7.79 -12.52 3.17
C PHE A 43 8.52 -13.76 2.66
N ASP A 44 9.79 -13.62 2.27
CA ASP A 44 10.72 -14.74 2.05
C ASP A 44 11.41 -15.20 3.35
N GLY A 45 11.15 -14.54 4.48
CA GLY A 45 11.72 -14.83 5.80
C GLY A 45 13.07 -14.16 6.05
N THR A 46 13.57 -13.31 5.15
CA THR A 46 14.77 -12.51 5.40
C THR A 46 14.47 -11.32 6.29
N LEU A 47 15.42 -10.94 7.16
CA LEU A 47 15.23 -9.86 8.14
C LEU A 47 15.01 -8.51 7.47
N GLU A 48 14.14 -7.72 8.08
CA GLU A 48 13.90 -6.34 7.68
C GLU A 48 15.09 -5.43 8.04
N ASN A 49 15.32 -4.36 7.28
CA ASN A 49 16.46 -3.47 7.50
C ASN A 49 16.22 -2.53 8.70
N ARG A 50 16.62 -2.98 9.90
CA ARG A 50 16.44 -2.24 11.15
C ARG A 50 17.06 -0.85 11.16
N VAL A 51 18.21 -0.66 10.50
CA VAL A 51 18.89 0.65 10.45
C VAL A 51 18.07 1.63 9.62
N LEU A 52 17.57 1.19 8.47
CA LEU A 52 16.73 2.00 7.60
C LEU A 52 15.37 2.28 8.22
N LEU A 53 14.73 1.28 8.83
CA LEU A 53 13.48 1.47 9.58
C LEU A 53 13.61 2.54 10.66
N LYS A 54 14.69 2.48 11.46
CA LYS A 54 14.93 3.49 12.50
C LYS A 54 14.97 4.91 11.91
N ARG A 55 15.68 5.11 10.80
CA ARG A 55 15.76 6.41 10.12
C ARG A 55 14.40 6.88 9.60
N VAL A 56 13.61 5.97 9.01
CA VAL A 56 12.24 6.26 8.56
C VAL A 56 11.37 6.69 9.74
N TYR A 57 11.42 5.98 10.86
CA TYR A 57 10.59 6.30 12.02
C TYR A 57 10.94 7.67 12.60
N GLU A 58 12.23 7.97 12.74
CA GLU A 58 12.71 9.25 13.24
C GLU A 58 12.33 10.42 12.31
N ALA A 59 12.18 10.15 11.01
CA ALA A 59 11.74 11.13 10.02
C ALA A 59 10.23 11.39 10.04
N PHE A 60 9.40 10.55 10.64
CA PHE A 60 7.93 10.71 10.64
C PHE A 60 7.32 10.51 12.02
N PRO A 61 7.63 11.38 13.01
CA PRO A 61 7.11 11.26 14.37
C PRO A 61 5.59 11.43 14.49
N GLU A 62 4.93 12.00 13.48
CA GLU A 62 3.46 12.12 13.40
C GLU A 62 2.78 10.81 12.97
N CYS A 63 3.52 9.87 12.37
CA CYS A 63 2.99 8.58 11.95
C CYS A 63 3.13 7.54 13.06
N GLN A 64 2.13 6.66 13.18
CA GLN A 64 2.18 5.52 14.09
C GLN A 64 2.72 4.29 13.37
N PHE A 65 3.93 3.85 13.72
CA PHE A 65 4.51 2.61 13.22
C PHE A 65 4.12 1.45 14.13
N ILE A 66 3.64 0.35 13.53
CA ILE A 66 3.23 -0.84 14.27
C ILE A 66 4.05 -2.04 13.78
N GLU A 67 5.05 -2.40 14.57
CA GLU A 67 5.90 -3.54 14.27
C GLU A 67 5.24 -4.84 14.74
N TYR A 68 5.33 -5.89 13.92
CA TYR A 68 4.80 -7.20 14.26
C TYR A 68 5.71 -8.33 13.78
N PRO A 69 5.73 -9.47 14.50
CA PRO A 69 6.65 -10.57 14.20
C PRO A 69 6.19 -11.45 13.03
N PHE A 70 7.13 -11.84 12.19
CA PHE A 70 6.97 -12.84 11.12
C PHE A 70 7.10 -14.26 11.69
N GLU A 71 5.96 -14.88 12.00
CA GLU A 71 5.94 -16.22 12.61
C GLU A 71 5.02 -17.19 11.85
N PRO A 72 5.37 -17.59 10.60
CA PRO A 72 4.54 -18.46 9.77
C PRO A 72 4.19 -19.79 10.45
N ALA A 73 5.09 -20.32 11.29
CA ALA A 73 4.87 -21.55 12.04
C ALA A 73 3.74 -21.47 13.09
N LYS A 74 3.40 -20.25 13.56
CA LYS A 74 2.32 -20.04 14.54
C LYS A 74 0.98 -19.74 13.87
N ILE A 75 0.97 -19.45 12.58
CA ILE A 75 -0.27 -19.21 11.84
C ILE A 75 -1.01 -20.54 11.65
N PRO A 76 -2.31 -20.64 12.00
CA PRO A 76 -3.05 -21.87 11.83
C PRO A 76 -3.04 -22.33 10.36
N LYS A 77 -2.66 -23.59 10.10
CA LYS A 77 -2.61 -24.16 8.73
C LYS A 77 -3.92 -24.01 7.94
N ALA A 78 -5.07 -23.93 8.62
CA ALA A 78 -6.37 -23.69 7.99
C ALA A 78 -6.47 -22.33 7.28
N VAL A 79 -5.74 -21.32 7.75
CA VAL A 79 -5.64 -19.99 7.10
C VAL A 79 -4.95 -20.13 5.75
N PHE A 80 -3.77 -20.78 5.72
CA PHE A 80 -2.99 -20.99 4.49
C PHE A 80 -3.62 -21.98 3.49
N LYS A 81 -4.68 -22.70 3.89
CA LYS A 81 -5.50 -23.46 2.94
C LYS A 81 -6.44 -22.58 2.12
N LYS A 82 -6.69 -21.35 2.56
CA LYS A 82 -7.66 -20.42 1.98
C LYS A 82 -7.02 -19.17 1.40
N ILE A 83 -5.91 -18.75 1.98
CA ILE A 83 -5.22 -17.52 1.62
C ILE A 83 -3.79 -17.89 1.25
N ASN A 84 -3.34 -17.48 0.07
CA ASN A 84 -1.94 -17.61 -0.32
C ASN A 84 -1.06 -16.91 0.73
N PRO A 85 0.04 -17.53 1.18
CA PRO A 85 0.93 -16.91 2.18
C PRO A 85 1.38 -15.49 1.83
N ALA A 86 1.64 -15.18 0.56
CA ALA A 86 2.04 -13.83 0.14
C ALA A 86 0.92 -12.81 0.42
N HIS A 87 -0.30 -13.10 -0.06
CA HIS A 87 -1.48 -12.26 0.17
C HIS A 87 -1.84 -12.16 1.65
N PHE A 88 -1.67 -13.25 2.41
CA PHE A 88 -1.94 -13.26 3.85
C PHE A 88 -1.15 -12.18 4.59
N TRP A 89 0.16 -12.06 4.35
CA TRP A 89 0.97 -11.09 5.08
C TRP A 89 0.69 -9.64 4.67
N HIS A 90 0.40 -9.39 3.38
CA HIS A 90 -0.07 -8.08 2.91
C HIS A 90 -1.40 -7.68 3.56
N SER A 91 -2.37 -8.59 3.58
CA SER A 91 -3.68 -8.36 4.19
C SER A 91 -3.61 -8.27 5.72
N LEU A 92 -2.73 -9.05 6.38
CA LEU A 92 -2.50 -8.98 7.82
C LEU A 92 -1.95 -7.61 8.24
N SER A 93 -1.04 -7.03 7.45
CA SER A 93 -0.55 -5.66 7.69
C SER A 93 -1.73 -4.67 7.76
N ARG A 94 -2.62 -4.70 6.76
CA ARG A 94 -3.81 -3.85 6.70
C ARG A 94 -4.75 -4.09 7.89
N LEU A 95 -4.96 -5.35 8.25
CA LEU A 95 -5.77 -5.75 9.41
C LEU A 95 -5.20 -5.19 10.72
N ILE A 96 -3.88 -5.24 10.91
CA ILE A 96 -3.19 -4.65 12.06
C ILE A 96 -3.40 -3.14 12.07
N GLY A 97 -3.30 -2.46 10.93
CA GLY A 97 -3.62 -1.04 10.84
C GLY A 97 -5.05 -0.73 11.27
N VAL A 98 -6.03 -1.50 10.76
CA VAL A 98 -7.46 -1.32 11.11
C VAL A 98 -7.71 -1.54 12.60
N SER A 99 -7.03 -2.51 13.23
CA SER A 99 -7.21 -2.80 14.66
C SER A 99 -6.63 -1.73 15.59
N HIS A 100 -5.98 -0.69 15.04
CA HIS A 100 -5.35 0.41 15.79
C HIS A 100 -5.90 1.78 15.43
N LEU A 101 -7.02 1.83 14.71
CA LEU A 101 -7.72 3.08 14.40
C LEU A 101 -8.28 3.73 15.66
N ASP A 102 -8.05 5.03 15.82
CA ASP A 102 -8.63 5.82 16.89
C ASP A 102 -10.16 5.86 16.77
N GLU A 103 -10.89 5.99 17.87
CA GLU A 103 -12.36 5.85 17.91
C GLU A 103 -13.08 6.83 16.98
N GLU A 104 -12.52 8.02 16.79
CA GLU A 104 -13.11 9.06 15.94
C GLU A 104 -12.91 8.84 14.44
N ILE A 105 -12.10 7.86 14.02
CA ILE A 105 -11.91 7.56 12.60
C ILE A 105 -13.17 6.92 12.02
N GLU A 106 -13.70 7.51 10.96
CA GLU A 106 -14.91 7.04 10.25
C GLU A 106 -14.56 6.35 8.93
N THR A 107 -13.46 6.73 8.29
CA THR A 107 -13.09 6.26 6.96
C THR A 107 -11.61 5.90 6.91
N VAL A 108 -11.28 4.87 6.14
CA VAL A 108 -9.92 4.31 6.04
C VAL A 108 -9.48 4.29 4.60
N LEU A 109 -8.33 4.91 4.31
CA LEU A 109 -7.63 4.82 3.03
C LEU A 109 -6.54 3.76 3.12
N PHE A 110 -6.53 2.82 2.18
CA PHE A 110 -5.53 1.76 2.09
C PHE A 110 -4.57 2.06 0.94
N LEU A 111 -3.28 2.17 1.27
CA LEU A 111 -2.19 2.40 0.32
C LEU A 111 -1.07 1.38 0.53
N ASP A 112 -0.38 1.07 -0.55
CA ASP A 112 1.00 0.57 -0.46
C ASP A 112 1.99 1.74 -0.48
N ALA A 113 3.20 1.54 0.04
CA ALA A 113 4.20 2.59 0.15
C ALA A 113 4.58 3.26 -1.19
N ASP A 114 4.35 2.59 -2.32
CA ASP A 114 4.60 3.07 -3.68
C ASP A 114 3.39 3.76 -4.33
N GLU A 115 2.29 3.95 -3.60
CA GLU A 115 1.07 4.64 -4.05
C GLU A 115 0.99 6.03 -3.42
N VAL A 116 1.58 7.03 -4.11
CA VAL A 116 1.69 8.39 -3.62
C VAL A 116 0.43 9.19 -4.01
N PRO A 117 -0.34 9.73 -3.05
CA PRO A 117 -1.41 10.68 -3.35
C PRO A 117 -0.85 12.06 -3.66
N ASP A 118 -1.54 12.82 -4.49
CA ASP A 118 -1.49 14.28 -4.48
C ASP A 118 -2.34 14.79 -3.30
N GLY A 119 -1.68 15.03 -2.17
CA GLY A 119 -2.36 15.27 -0.89
C GLY A 119 -3.19 16.55 -0.87
N HIS A 120 -2.78 17.57 -1.62
CA HIS A 120 -3.56 18.81 -1.76
C HIS A 120 -4.83 18.56 -2.57
N ARG A 121 -4.72 17.95 -3.76
CA ARG A 121 -5.88 17.66 -4.62
C ARG A 121 -6.83 16.66 -3.96
N PHE A 122 -6.30 15.65 -3.28
CA PHE A 122 -7.14 14.71 -2.53
C PHE A 122 -7.81 15.36 -1.33
N GLY A 123 -7.11 16.21 -0.58
CA GLY A 123 -7.70 16.98 0.52
C GLY A 123 -8.82 17.93 0.07
N GLU A 124 -8.66 18.56 -1.09
CA GLU A 124 -9.72 19.35 -1.73
C GLU A 124 -10.92 18.49 -2.15
N TRP A 125 -10.65 17.34 -2.76
CA TRP A 125 -11.69 16.38 -3.14
C TRP A 125 -12.47 15.87 -1.93
N LEU A 126 -11.81 15.57 -0.81
CA LEU A 126 -12.46 15.14 0.42
C LEU A 126 -13.42 16.20 0.99
N ARG A 127 -13.05 17.48 0.91
CA ARG A 127 -13.88 18.59 1.39
C ARG A 127 -15.14 18.82 0.54
N ALA A 128 -15.07 18.53 -0.75
CA ALA A 128 -16.13 18.88 -1.70
C ALA A 128 -16.92 17.67 -2.24
N SER A 129 -16.50 16.44 -1.94
CA SER A 129 -17.17 15.22 -2.42
C SER A 129 -18.17 14.63 -1.42
N ASP A 130 -19.00 13.72 -1.90
CA ASP A 130 -19.97 12.92 -1.16
C ASP A 130 -19.40 11.56 -0.72
N TYR A 131 -18.09 11.46 -0.49
CA TYR A 131 -17.42 10.18 -0.27
C TYR A 131 -17.99 9.38 0.92
N ARG A 132 -18.50 10.08 1.95
CA ARG A 132 -19.17 9.48 3.10
C ARG A 132 -20.47 8.75 2.74
N GLY A 133 -21.09 9.11 1.62
CA GLY A 133 -22.25 8.42 1.07
C GLY A 133 -21.94 7.09 0.39
N HIS A 134 -20.67 6.67 0.35
CA HIS A 134 -20.22 5.42 -0.26
C HIS A 134 -19.49 4.54 0.76
N THR A 135 -19.80 3.25 0.78
CA THR A 135 -19.15 2.25 1.64
C THR A 135 -17.72 1.98 1.21
N ALA A 136 -17.44 1.97 -0.10
CA ALA A 136 -16.13 1.78 -0.68
C ALA A 136 -15.97 2.57 -1.99
N ILE A 137 -14.77 3.13 -2.19
CA ILE A 137 -14.39 3.89 -3.36
C ILE A 137 -13.04 3.40 -3.88
N LYS A 138 -12.94 3.06 -5.18
CA LYS A 138 -11.65 2.91 -5.87
C LYS A 138 -11.28 4.19 -6.61
N PHE A 139 -10.05 4.66 -6.42
CA PHE A 139 -9.53 5.83 -7.11
C PHE A 139 -8.68 5.43 -8.30
N SER A 140 -8.82 6.19 -9.39
CA SER A 140 -7.90 6.05 -10.51
C SER A 140 -6.49 6.48 -10.10
N ASN A 141 -5.50 5.76 -10.61
CA ASN A 141 -4.09 6.07 -10.45
C ASN A 141 -3.35 6.11 -11.80
N TYR A 142 -2.33 6.96 -11.87
CA TYR A 142 -1.30 6.89 -12.90
C TYR A 142 -0.28 5.81 -12.54
N TRP A 143 0.34 5.19 -13.55
CA TRP A 143 1.49 4.31 -13.38
C TRP A 143 2.78 4.99 -13.81
N TYR A 144 3.89 4.64 -13.15
CA TYR A 144 5.22 5.10 -13.50
C TYR A 144 6.18 3.94 -13.65
N PHE A 145 7.13 4.08 -14.58
CA PHE A 145 8.02 3.00 -14.96
C PHE A 145 9.45 3.48 -15.23
N ARG A 146 10.43 2.79 -14.65
CA ARG A 146 11.88 3.02 -14.77
C ARG A 146 12.38 4.34 -14.18
N ASP A 147 11.68 5.44 -14.40
CA ASP A 147 12.01 6.79 -13.96
C ASP A 147 10.73 7.50 -13.50
N PRO A 148 10.77 8.32 -12.43
CA PRO A 148 9.60 9.10 -11.98
C PRO A 148 9.01 10.05 -13.03
N VAL A 149 9.71 10.36 -14.12
CA VAL A 149 9.18 11.21 -15.21
C VAL A 149 8.33 10.45 -16.23
N ASN A 150 8.45 9.13 -16.30
CA ASN A 150 7.73 8.32 -17.28
C ASN A 150 6.37 7.96 -16.71
N GLN A 151 5.33 8.70 -17.10
CA GLN A 151 3.96 8.46 -16.68
C GLN A 151 3.18 7.72 -17.76
N ALA A 152 2.47 6.65 -17.39
CA ALA A 152 1.57 5.94 -18.28
C ALA A 152 0.40 6.83 -18.73
N ILE A 153 -0.02 6.68 -19.99
CA ILE A 153 -1.23 7.30 -20.53
C ILE A 153 -2.46 6.56 -20.00
N GLU A 154 -2.35 5.24 -19.89
CA GLU A 154 -3.34 4.36 -19.31
C GLU A 154 -3.42 4.56 -17.78
N THR A 155 -4.61 4.34 -17.22
CA THR A 155 -4.88 4.46 -15.78
C THR A 155 -5.55 3.20 -15.28
N GLU A 156 -5.25 2.82 -14.03
CA GLU A 156 -5.96 1.76 -13.31
C GLU A 156 -6.68 2.35 -12.09
N ASP A 157 -7.32 1.51 -11.27
CA ASP A 157 -7.91 1.91 -10.00
C ASP A 157 -7.51 0.98 -8.84
N SER A 158 -6.29 1.13 -8.31
CA SER A 158 -5.75 0.24 -7.27
C SER A 158 -6.06 0.68 -5.83
N VAL A 159 -6.21 1.99 -5.59
CA VAL A 159 -6.36 2.57 -4.25
C VAL A 159 -7.78 2.47 -3.75
N VAL A 160 -7.97 2.07 -2.48
CA VAL A 160 -9.29 1.85 -1.87
C VAL A 160 -9.49 2.73 -0.64
N LEU A 161 -10.60 3.48 -0.62
CA LEU A 161 -11.13 4.16 0.56
C LEU A 161 -12.41 3.45 1.00
N ALA A 162 -12.55 3.13 2.28
CA ALA A 162 -13.72 2.42 2.81
C ALA A 162 -14.21 3.02 4.13
N GLN A 163 -15.52 2.93 4.38
CA GLN A 163 -16.09 3.31 5.66
C GLN A 163 -15.73 2.29 6.72
N ARG A 164 -15.15 2.76 7.83
CA ARG A 164 -14.72 1.91 8.94
C ARG A 164 -15.85 1.04 9.45
N GLY A 165 -17.05 1.60 9.62
CA GLY A 165 -18.22 0.88 10.11
C GLY A 165 -18.68 -0.28 9.23
N ALA A 166 -18.23 -0.34 7.98
CA ALA A 166 -18.51 -1.45 7.07
C ALA A 166 -17.39 -2.51 7.04
N LEU A 167 -16.18 -2.21 7.55
CA LEU A 167 -15.04 -3.12 7.47
C LEU A 167 -15.20 -4.30 8.42
N GLU A 168 -15.27 -5.50 7.84
CA GLU A 168 -15.19 -6.76 8.56
C GLU A 168 -13.75 -7.33 8.49
N LEU A 169 -13.29 -7.94 9.58
CA LEU A 169 -11.90 -8.44 9.69
C LEU A 169 -11.59 -9.49 8.60
N GLU A 170 -12.59 -10.31 8.27
CA GLU A 170 -12.53 -11.35 7.25
C GLU A 170 -12.33 -10.78 5.84
N ILE A 171 -12.98 -9.65 5.56
CA ILE A 171 -12.85 -8.95 4.27
C ILE A 171 -11.45 -8.33 4.16
N VAL A 172 -10.96 -7.71 5.23
CA VAL A 172 -9.61 -7.12 5.25
C VAL A 172 -8.53 -8.20 5.14
N LEU A 173 -8.74 -9.40 5.71
CA LEU A 173 -7.82 -10.54 5.64
C LEU A 173 -8.01 -11.43 4.40
N HIS A 174 -8.75 -10.99 3.39
CA HIS A 174 -9.11 -11.85 2.24
C HIS A 174 -7.91 -12.16 1.32
N GLN A 175 -8.05 -13.22 0.51
CA GLN A 175 -7.03 -13.62 -0.47
C GLN A 175 -6.84 -12.64 -1.64
N ASP A 176 -7.91 -11.92 -1.98
CA ASP A 176 -7.90 -10.88 -3.04
C ASP A 176 -7.48 -9.52 -2.47
N GLU A 177 -6.87 -9.52 -1.28
CA GLU A 177 -6.33 -8.36 -0.60
C GLU A 177 -7.33 -7.18 -0.54
N ARG A 178 -6.88 -5.95 -0.85
CA ARG A 178 -7.72 -4.75 -0.79
C ARG A 178 -8.82 -4.73 -1.85
N ASP A 179 -8.70 -5.49 -2.93
CA ASP A 179 -9.78 -5.59 -3.91
C ASP A 179 -11.01 -6.27 -3.30
N ALA A 180 -10.82 -7.20 -2.36
CA ALA A 180 -11.92 -7.80 -1.60
C ALA A 180 -12.72 -6.77 -0.80
N ILE A 181 -12.08 -5.72 -0.26
CA ILE A 181 -12.78 -4.62 0.43
C ILE A 181 -13.77 -3.97 -0.54
N TYR A 182 -13.36 -3.67 -1.77
CA TYR A 182 -14.29 -3.10 -2.73
C TYR A 182 -15.35 -4.11 -3.20
N HIS A 183 -14.97 -5.36 -3.48
CA HIS A 183 -15.88 -6.33 -4.06
C HIS A 183 -16.93 -6.85 -3.08
N LEU A 184 -16.55 -7.11 -1.83
CA LEU A 184 -17.38 -7.79 -0.83
C LEU A 184 -18.17 -6.83 0.06
N LEU A 185 -17.75 -5.57 0.20
CA LEU A 185 -18.55 -4.60 0.96
C LEU A 185 -19.89 -4.29 0.27
N PRO A 186 -20.95 -4.01 1.05
CA PRO A 186 -22.27 -3.70 0.51
C PRO A 186 -22.29 -2.38 -0.28
N TRP A 187 -23.31 -2.16 -1.10
CA TRP A 187 -23.55 -0.88 -1.78
C TRP A 187 -23.95 0.22 -0.78
N PRO A 188 -23.76 1.51 -1.11
CA PRO A 188 -23.29 2.09 -2.39
C PRO A 188 -21.76 2.16 -2.56
N LYS A 189 -21.27 1.92 -3.79
CA LYS A 189 -19.83 1.89 -4.14
C LYS A 189 -19.52 2.72 -5.38
N ARG A 190 -18.29 3.23 -5.50
CA ARG A 190 -17.82 4.02 -6.66
C ARG A 190 -16.43 3.59 -7.10
N ARG A 191 -16.14 3.62 -8.40
CA ARG A 191 -14.81 3.26 -8.94
C ARG A 191 -14.34 4.21 -10.02
N GLY A 192 -13.04 4.15 -10.34
CA GLY A 192 -12.42 5.06 -11.31
C GLY A 192 -12.53 6.52 -10.90
N VAL A 193 -12.53 6.81 -9.59
CA VAL A 193 -12.70 8.19 -9.10
C VAL A 193 -11.45 9.01 -9.39
N LYS A 194 -11.68 10.20 -9.93
CA LYS A 194 -10.68 11.22 -10.28
C LYS A 194 -11.02 12.52 -9.56
N ASP A 195 -10.15 13.52 -9.67
CA ASP A 195 -10.47 14.87 -9.20
C ASP A 195 -11.60 15.54 -10.03
N PHE A 196 -11.96 16.76 -9.65
CA PHE A 196 -12.99 17.54 -10.34
C PHE A 196 -12.59 18.00 -11.74
N CYS A 197 -11.32 17.90 -12.11
CA CYS A 197 -10.79 18.19 -13.45
C CYS A 197 -10.69 16.93 -14.32
N GLY A 198 -11.09 15.76 -13.81
CA GLY A 198 -11.03 14.49 -14.52
C GLY A 198 -9.65 13.84 -14.55
N ASN A 199 -8.74 14.20 -13.64
CA ASN A 199 -7.39 13.65 -13.52
C ASN A 199 -7.26 12.74 -12.28
N PRO A 200 -6.58 11.58 -12.37
CA PRO A 200 -6.16 10.80 -11.21
C PRO A 200 -5.45 11.65 -10.15
N MET A 201 -5.72 11.35 -8.88
CA MET A 201 -5.07 11.98 -7.71
C MET A 201 -4.00 11.07 -7.10
N PHE A 202 -3.87 9.83 -7.56
CA PHE A 202 -2.94 8.84 -7.04
C PHE A 202 -1.93 8.43 -8.12
N HIS A 203 -0.73 8.08 -7.67
CA HIS A 203 0.42 7.83 -8.53
C HIS A 203 1.16 6.60 -8.04
N HIS A 204 1.24 5.56 -8.88
CA HIS A 204 1.82 4.27 -8.52
C HIS A 204 3.22 4.12 -9.12
N TYR A 205 4.21 4.05 -8.24
CA TYR A 205 5.64 4.04 -8.58
C TYR A 205 6.29 2.66 -8.46
N SER A 206 5.50 1.57 -8.41
CA SER A 206 6.01 0.22 -8.13
C SER A 206 7.16 -0.26 -9.03
N TRP A 207 7.25 0.30 -10.23
CA TRP A 207 8.22 -0.06 -11.27
C TRP A 207 9.24 1.05 -11.56
N VAL A 208 9.30 2.11 -10.75
CA VAL A 208 10.38 3.11 -10.79
C VAL A 208 11.53 2.61 -9.93
N ARG A 209 12.44 1.87 -10.57
CA ARG A 209 13.52 1.12 -9.91
C ARG A 209 14.76 1.08 -10.77
N THR A 210 15.92 0.91 -10.14
CA THR A 210 17.11 0.46 -10.85
C THR A 210 16.91 -0.98 -11.34
N LYS A 211 17.80 -1.42 -12.23
CA LYS A 211 17.80 -2.79 -12.73
C LYS A 211 17.91 -3.80 -11.60
N GLU A 212 18.82 -3.57 -10.66
CA GLU A 212 19.11 -4.46 -9.54
C GLU A 212 17.90 -4.61 -8.62
N GLU A 213 17.22 -3.50 -8.34
CA GLU A 213 16.01 -3.50 -7.52
C GLU A 213 14.82 -4.14 -8.23
N MET A 214 14.71 -3.95 -9.55
CA MET A 214 13.68 -4.60 -10.35
C MET A 214 13.90 -6.12 -10.39
N LEU A 215 15.15 -6.58 -10.54
CA LEU A 215 15.52 -8.01 -10.43
C LEU A 215 15.16 -8.58 -9.05
N LYS A 216 15.44 -7.84 -7.97
CA LYS A 216 15.07 -8.23 -6.60
C LYS A 216 13.55 -8.35 -6.46
N LYS A 217 12.79 -7.38 -6.96
CA LYS A 217 11.32 -7.39 -6.92
C LYS A 217 10.75 -8.60 -7.66
N VAL A 218 11.13 -8.82 -8.91
CA VAL A 218 10.56 -9.92 -9.71
C VAL A 218 10.96 -11.30 -9.18
N GLY A 219 12.10 -11.42 -8.49
CA GLY A 219 12.51 -12.66 -7.82
C GLY A 219 11.67 -13.03 -6.60
N SER A 220 11.13 -12.03 -5.89
CA SER A 220 10.28 -12.23 -4.70
C SER A 220 8.78 -12.06 -4.96
N TRP A 221 8.39 -11.58 -6.15
CA TRP A 221 7.00 -11.34 -6.52
C TRP A 221 6.15 -12.61 -6.53
N GLY A 222 4.90 -12.52 -6.08
CA GLY A 222 3.96 -13.66 -6.05
C GLY A 222 3.71 -14.29 -7.43
N HIS A 223 3.84 -13.49 -8.48
CA HIS A 223 3.67 -13.84 -9.89
C HIS A 223 4.97 -14.26 -10.60
N LYS A 224 6.05 -14.51 -9.87
CA LYS A 224 7.38 -14.80 -10.45
C LYS A 224 7.45 -15.97 -11.43
N LYS A 225 6.42 -16.83 -11.48
CA LYS A 225 6.33 -17.98 -12.40
C LYS A 225 5.53 -17.70 -13.67
N ASP A 226 4.88 -16.54 -13.78
CA ASP A 226 3.95 -16.25 -14.87
C ASP A 226 4.69 -16.00 -16.19
N ARG A 227 5.90 -15.42 -16.13
CA ARG A 227 6.77 -15.11 -17.26
C ARG A 227 8.23 -15.22 -16.84
N ASP A 228 9.14 -15.23 -17.82
CA ASP A 228 10.56 -15.03 -17.55
C ASP A 228 10.86 -13.55 -17.26
N TRP A 229 10.49 -13.12 -16.06
CA TRP A 229 10.63 -11.73 -15.63
C TRP A 229 12.08 -11.26 -15.59
N VAL A 230 13.02 -12.16 -15.24
CA VAL A 230 14.45 -11.84 -15.20
C VAL A 230 14.93 -11.47 -16.59
N ARG A 231 14.60 -12.28 -17.60
CA ARG A 231 14.93 -11.96 -19.00
C ARG A 231 14.31 -10.63 -19.43
N LEU A 232 13.03 -10.38 -19.14
CA LEU A 232 12.36 -9.13 -19.49
C LEU A 232 13.01 -7.89 -18.84
N VAL A 233 13.47 -8.00 -17.59
CA VAL A 233 14.24 -6.94 -16.93
C VAL A 233 15.58 -6.73 -17.63
N HIS A 234 16.29 -7.79 -17.99
CA HIS A 234 17.54 -7.65 -18.74
C HIS A 234 17.33 -6.98 -20.11
N GLU A 235 16.27 -7.33 -20.82
CA GLU A 235 15.90 -6.74 -22.10
C GLU A 235 15.55 -5.24 -21.95
N GLU A 236 14.73 -4.87 -20.96
CA GLU A 236 14.36 -3.48 -20.68
C GLU A 236 15.57 -2.59 -20.41
N PHE A 237 16.52 -3.07 -19.61
CA PHE A 237 17.71 -2.30 -19.23
C PHE A 237 18.89 -2.47 -20.19
N ALA A 238 18.71 -3.16 -21.32
CA ALA A 238 19.75 -3.27 -22.37
C ALA A 238 19.92 -1.99 -23.19
N GLY A 239 18.93 -1.09 -23.16
CA GLY A 239 18.95 0.17 -23.90
C GLY A 239 18.15 1.29 -23.23
N PRO A 240 17.99 2.44 -23.92
CA PRO A 240 17.08 3.50 -23.51
C PRO A 240 15.64 3.01 -23.38
N PHE A 241 14.83 3.71 -22.58
CA PHE A 241 13.42 3.34 -22.40
C PHE A 241 12.66 3.45 -23.72
N SER A 242 11.96 2.38 -24.08
CA SER A 242 11.26 2.29 -25.38
C SER A 242 9.97 3.13 -25.44
N GLY A 243 9.51 3.66 -24.30
CA GLY A 243 8.20 4.29 -24.15
C GLY A 243 7.07 3.30 -23.84
N ARG A 244 7.38 2.02 -23.67
CA ARG A 244 6.46 0.98 -23.20
C ARG A 244 7.08 0.11 -22.12
N ASP A 245 6.26 -0.30 -21.15
CA ASP A 245 6.69 -1.23 -20.11
C ASP A 245 6.45 -2.71 -20.52
N PHE A 246 7.17 -3.65 -19.92
CA PHE A 246 7.01 -5.09 -20.17
C PHE A 246 6.00 -5.77 -19.23
N ILE A 247 5.43 -5.04 -18.29
CA ILE A 247 4.50 -5.57 -17.27
C ILE A 247 3.08 -5.62 -17.86
N HIS A 248 2.58 -4.45 -18.25
CA HIS A 248 1.25 -4.15 -18.77
C HIS A 248 1.26 -3.76 -20.25
N ASN A 249 2.42 -3.42 -20.82
CA ASN A 249 2.53 -2.88 -22.18
C ASN A 249 1.82 -1.51 -22.35
N TYR A 250 1.84 -0.68 -21.29
CA TYR A 250 1.32 0.69 -21.34
C TYR A 250 2.22 1.62 -22.12
N HIS A 251 1.66 2.74 -22.57
CA HIS A 251 2.36 3.80 -23.26
C HIS A 251 2.70 4.92 -22.31
N TYR A 252 3.90 5.48 -22.45
CA TYR A 252 4.40 6.47 -21.51
C TYR A 252 4.66 7.81 -22.18
N ARG A 253 4.34 8.88 -21.46
CA ARG A 253 4.75 10.25 -21.75
C ARG A 253 5.73 10.72 -20.68
N GLN A 254 6.60 11.65 -21.06
CA GLN A 254 7.46 12.33 -20.10
C GLN A 254 6.72 13.51 -19.47
N ILE A 255 6.79 13.62 -18.16
CA ILE A 255 6.26 14.73 -17.38
C ILE A 255 7.34 15.29 -16.45
N ALA A 256 7.13 16.49 -15.92
CA ALA A 256 7.94 16.96 -14.80
C ALA A 256 7.70 16.06 -13.57
N PRO A 257 8.74 15.71 -12.79
CA PRO A 257 8.57 14.97 -11.54
C PRO A 257 7.59 15.70 -10.62
N LEU A 258 6.54 14.98 -10.18
CA LEU A 258 5.54 15.53 -9.26
C LEU A 258 5.96 15.42 -7.79
N PHE A 259 6.73 14.38 -7.46
CA PHE A 259 7.20 14.11 -6.10
C PHE A 259 8.71 13.90 -6.10
N ASP A 260 9.35 14.12 -4.95
CA ASP A 260 10.77 13.88 -4.76
C ASP A 260 11.05 12.36 -4.60
N ILE A 261 10.95 11.64 -5.71
CA ILE A 261 11.29 10.22 -5.83
C ILE A 261 12.53 10.14 -6.70
N ARG A 262 13.63 9.61 -6.16
CA ARG A 262 14.90 9.52 -6.89
C ARG A 262 15.46 8.11 -6.85
N LEU A 263 16.22 7.71 -7.85
CA LEU A 263 16.75 6.35 -7.92
C LEU A 263 17.91 6.09 -6.94
N GLU A 264 18.49 7.13 -6.37
CA GLU A 264 19.49 7.05 -5.30
C GLU A 264 18.89 6.59 -3.97
N GLU A 265 19.75 6.22 -3.02
CA GLU A 265 19.31 5.86 -1.67
C GLU A 265 18.58 7.04 -1.01
N PRO A 266 17.38 6.80 -0.42
CA PRO A 266 16.63 7.85 0.24
C PRO A 266 17.36 8.35 1.49
N ALA A 267 17.44 9.68 1.62
CA ALA A 267 18.00 10.34 2.79
C ALA A 267 16.87 10.78 3.73
N PHE A 268 16.74 10.08 4.85
CA PHE A 268 15.77 10.43 5.90
C PHE A 268 16.40 11.37 6.92
N VAL A 269 15.78 12.53 7.11
CA VAL A 269 16.17 13.51 8.13
C VAL A 269 15.32 13.30 9.37
N ALA A 270 15.94 13.11 10.53
CA ALA A 270 15.22 12.95 11.78
C ALA A 270 14.45 14.23 12.13
N MET A 271 13.13 14.10 12.32
CA MET A 271 12.22 15.20 12.64
C MET A 271 11.71 15.15 14.09
N GLY A 272 11.81 14.00 14.76
CA GLY A 272 11.39 13.90 16.15
C GLY A 272 11.48 12.50 16.75
N LYS A 273 10.83 12.33 17.92
CA LYS A 273 10.75 11.04 18.59
C LYS A 273 9.73 10.15 17.87
N PRO A 274 10.11 8.97 17.39
CA PRO A 274 9.19 8.11 16.64
C PRO A 274 8.09 7.52 17.53
N GLN A 275 6.91 7.34 16.96
CA GLN A 275 5.81 6.60 17.57
C GLN A 275 5.83 5.15 17.07
N VAL A 276 6.47 4.25 17.82
CA VAL A 276 6.59 2.83 17.46
C VAL A 276 5.89 1.97 18.51
N LYS A 277 4.93 1.15 18.07
CA LYS A 277 4.31 0.09 18.87
C LYS A 277 4.82 -1.25 18.39
N GLN A 278 5.33 -2.08 19.30
CA GLN A 278 5.76 -3.44 18.99
C GLN A 278 4.71 -4.44 19.51
N LEU A 279 4.12 -5.20 18.59
CA LEU A 279 3.15 -6.24 18.92
C LEU A 279 3.85 -7.55 19.27
N LYS A 280 3.33 -8.24 20.28
CA LYS A 280 3.74 -9.62 20.58
C LYS A 280 2.96 -10.59 19.70
N SER A 281 3.51 -11.80 19.51
CA SER A 281 2.86 -12.89 18.77
C SER A 281 1.41 -13.12 19.18
N ARG A 282 1.12 -13.08 20.49
CA ARG A 282 -0.23 -13.30 21.03
C ARG A 282 -1.22 -12.24 20.57
N GLU A 283 -0.76 -10.99 20.39
CA GLU A 283 -1.59 -9.88 19.95
C GLU A 283 -1.92 -10.06 18.47
N VAL A 284 -0.93 -10.38 17.63
CA VAL A 284 -1.14 -10.68 16.21
C VAL A 284 -2.10 -11.87 16.02
N LEU A 285 -1.88 -12.97 16.74
CA LEU A 285 -2.72 -14.17 16.63
C LEU A 285 -4.16 -13.93 17.12
N SER A 286 -4.37 -12.95 18.01
CA SER A 286 -5.70 -12.60 18.51
C SER A 286 -6.58 -11.92 17.45
N LEU A 287 -5.96 -11.33 16.41
CA LEU A 287 -6.66 -10.71 15.28
C LEU A 287 -7.16 -11.73 14.25
N LEU A 288 -6.65 -12.96 14.28
CA LEU A 288 -7.01 -13.98 13.30
C LEU A 288 -8.42 -14.53 13.56
N PRO A 289 -9.25 -14.76 12.50
CA PRO A 289 -10.59 -15.31 12.65
C PRO A 289 -10.58 -16.68 13.35
N LYS A 290 -11.44 -16.84 14.37
CA LYS A 290 -11.56 -18.09 15.12
C LYS A 290 -12.16 -19.22 14.27
N LYS A 291 -11.77 -20.47 14.53
CA LYS A 291 -12.11 -21.69 13.76
C LYS A 291 -13.57 -21.85 13.31
N LYS A 292 -14.56 -21.34 14.06
CA LYS A 292 -16.00 -21.49 13.74
C LYS A 292 -16.45 -20.74 12.48
N PHE A 293 -15.70 -19.75 11.99
CA PHE A 293 -16.12 -18.89 10.88
C PHE A 293 -15.64 -19.35 9.50
N TRP A 294 -14.67 -20.25 9.43
CA TRP A 294 -14.12 -20.72 8.16
C TRP A 294 -15.03 -21.68 7.40
N GLY A 295 -16.27 -21.91 7.86
CA GLY A 295 -17.27 -22.77 7.20
C GLY A 295 -18.22 -22.07 6.23
N PHE A 296 -18.21 -20.73 6.14
CA PHE A 296 -19.25 -19.97 5.41
C PHE A 296 -18.83 -19.32 4.09
N VAL A 297 -17.55 -19.38 3.70
CA VAL A 297 -17.05 -18.78 2.44
C VAL A 297 -16.85 -19.84 1.36
N SER A 298 -17.80 -20.76 1.26
CA SER A 298 -17.87 -21.73 0.16
C SER A 298 -19.29 -21.72 -0.39
N SER A 299 -19.56 -20.74 -1.24
CA SER A 299 -20.68 -20.71 -2.18
C SER A 299 -20.35 -19.71 -3.28
#